data_AF-A0A6N6SLI3-F1
#
_entry.id   AF-A0A6N6SLI3-F1
#
_cell.length_a   1.000
_cell.length_b   1.000
_cell.length_c   1.000
_cell.angle_alpha   90.00
_cell.angle_beta   90.00
_cell.angle_gamma   90.00
#
_symmetry.space_group_name_H-M   'P 1'
#
loop_
_entity.id
_entity.type
_entity.pdbx_description
1 polymer ?
#
loop_
_entity_poly.entity_id
_entity_poly.type
_entity_poly.pdbx_seq_one_letter_code
_entity_poly.pdbx_strand_id
1 'polypeptide(L)'
;METPIHVGMILNTALLVSLGLIYDLFRRSEWIKSRVVRQVLIGLSTAAIGFLVMSLPWEQQEGVFFDTRSILISISGLFFGVVPTIIGIISMLTHRILSGGAGVWMGTTVIVVCGVIGLLWRQFRLKRLERISLWEVYLFGLVVHLAMFCAHLFCTQVCGNKPKPA
;
A
#
# COMPACT_ATOMS: atom_id res chain seq x y z
N MET A 1 -17.12 6.74 19.90
CA MET A 1 -16.50 5.76 20.80
C MET A 1 -15.04 5.68 20.40
N GLU A 2 -14.14 6.22 21.22
CA GLU A 2 -12.70 6.09 21.02
C GLU A 2 -12.37 4.59 20.97
N THR A 3 -12.06 4.05 19.79
CA THR A 3 -11.46 2.72 19.77
C THR A 3 -10.10 2.82 20.46
N PRO A 4 -9.64 1.84 21.23
CA PRO A 4 -8.28 1.90 21.74
C PRO A 4 -7.28 1.82 20.57
N ILE A 5 -6.21 2.60 20.60
CA ILE A 5 -5.13 2.63 19.59
C ILE A 5 -4.66 1.25 19.13
N HIS A 6 -4.55 0.32 20.09
CA HIS A 6 -4.14 -1.05 19.83
C HIS A 6 -5.11 -1.79 18.91
N VAL A 7 -6.42 -1.53 19.02
CA VAL A 7 -7.45 -2.16 18.19
C VAL A 7 -7.32 -1.74 16.73
N GLY A 8 -7.09 -0.45 16.46
CA GLY A 8 -6.89 0.06 15.10
C GLY A 8 -5.64 -0.53 14.43
N MET A 9 -4.55 -0.68 15.17
CA MET A 9 -3.32 -1.28 14.67
C MET A 9 -3.46 -2.79 14.43
N ILE A 10 -4.13 -3.51 15.33
CA ILE A 10 -4.44 -4.93 15.16
C ILE A 10 -5.30 -5.14 13.91
N LEU A 11 -6.33 -4.31 13.70
CA LEU A 11 -7.22 -4.43 12.54
C LEU A 11 -6.49 -4.20 11.22
N ASN A 12 -5.66 -3.16 11.13
CA ASN A 12 -4.82 -2.92 9.95
C ASN A 12 -3.86 -4.09 9.67
N THR A 13 -3.23 -4.62 10.72
CA THR A 13 -2.33 -5.78 10.60
C THR A 13 -3.09 -7.03 10.14
N ALA A 14 -4.28 -7.27 10.69
CA ALA A 14 -5.13 -8.39 10.30
C ALA A 14 -5.56 -8.29 8.83
N LEU A 15 -5.86 -7.08 8.33
CA LEU A 15 -6.16 -6.84 6.92
C LEU A 15 -4.96 -7.17 6.02
N LEU A 16 -3.75 -6.75 6.40
CA LEU A 16 -2.53 -7.07 5.65
C LEU A 16 -2.25 -8.59 5.62
N VAL A 17 -2.40 -9.26 6.78
CA VAL A 17 -2.22 -10.71 6.89
C VAL A 17 -3.29 -11.45 6.06
N SER A 18 -4.55 -11.01 6.12
CA SER A 18 -5.64 -11.55 5.33
C SER A 18 -5.35 -11.49 3.83
N LEU A 19 -4.81 -10.37 3.34
CA LEU A 19 -4.41 -10.26 1.94
C LEU A 19 -3.31 -11.28 1.57
N GLY A 20 -2.33 -11.48 2.45
CA GLY A 20 -1.28 -12.49 2.27
C GLY A 20 -1.86 -13.91 2.15
N LEU A 21 -2.85 -14.25 2.99
CA LEU A 21 -3.54 -15.54 2.94
C LEU A 21 -4.37 -15.68 1.66
N ILE A 22 -5.12 -14.65 1.27
CA ILE A 22 -5.89 -14.63 0.02
C ILE A 22 -4.97 -14.85 -1.18
N TYR A 23 -3.81 -14.21 -1.19
CA TYR A 23 -2.81 -14.42 -2.23
C TYR A 23 -2.32 -15.87 -2.29
N ASP A 24 -1.98 -16.48 -1.14
CA ASP A 24 -1.50 -17.87 -1.11
C ASP A 24 -2.59 -18.85 -1.55
N LEU A 25 -3.84 -18.64 -1.12
CA LEU A 25 -5.01 -19.42 -1.55
C LEU A 25 -5.20 -19.35 -3.07
N PHE A 26 -5.22 -18.14 -3.64
CA PHE A 26 -5.37 -17.98 -5.09
C PHE A 26 -4.17 -18.53 -5.85
N ARG A 27 -2.95 -18.37 -5.33
CA ARG A 27 -1.72 -18.89 -5.95
C ARG A 27 -1.73 -20.42 -6.02
N ARG A 28 -2.21 -21.10 -4.99
CA ARG A 28 -2.27 -22.58 -4.90
C ARG A 28 -3.55 -23.17 -5.49
N SER A 29 -4.55 -22.36 -5.80
CA SER A 29 -5.82 -22.84 -6.34
C SER A 29 -5.65 -23.50 -7.71
N GLU A 30 -5.94 -24.79 -7.78
CA GLU A 30 -5.97 -25.55 -9.04
C GLU A 30 -7.24 -25.29 -9.87
N TRP A 31 -8.26 -24.72 -9.24
CA TRP A 31 -9.55 -24.37 -9.87
C TRP A 31 -9.40 -23.22 -10.87
N ILE A 32 -8.48 -22.29 -10.61
CA ILE A 32 -8.25 -21.11 -11.45
C ILE A 32 -7.03 -21.32 -12.32
N LYS A 33 -7.24 -21.95 -13.48
CA LYS A 33 -6.17 -22.26 -14.44
C LYS A 33 -5.60 -21.01 -15.12
N SER A 34 -6.44 -20.00 -15.37
CA SER A 34 -6.00 -18.76 -16.04
C SER A 34 -5.18 -17.87 -15.10
N ARG A 35 -3.92 -17.65 -15.47
CA ARG A 35 -3.02 -16.71 -14.77
C ARG A 35 -3.61 -15.30 -14.70
N VAL A 36 -4.28 -14.85 -15.76
CA VAL A 36 -4.89 -13.51 -15.83
C VAL A 36 -6.02 -13.39 -14.83
N VAL A 37 -6.95 -14.35 -14.82
CA VAL A 37 -8.08 -14.37 -13.87
C VAL A 37 -7.57 -14.35 -12.43
N ARG A 38 -6.56 -15.16 -12.11
CA ARG A 38 -5.93 -15.18 -10.79
C ARG A 38 -5.36 -13.82 -10.40
N GLN A 39 -4.64 -13.16 -11.30
CA GLN A 39 -4.08 -11.83 -11.03
C GLN A 39 -5.15 -10.77 -10.84
N VAL A 40 -6.24 -10.82 -11.61
CA VAL A 40 -7.38 -9.91 -11.45
C VAL A 40 -8.04 -10.12 -10.09
N LEU A 41 -8.28 -11.37 -9.68
CA LEU A 41 -8.88 -11.67 -8.36
C LEU A 41 -8.01 -11.16 -7.21
N ILE A 42 -6.70 -11.43 -7.25
CA ILE A 42 -5.76 -10.90 -6.24
C ILE A 42 -5.76 -9.36 -6.25
N GLY A 43 -5.83 -8.74 -7.43
CA GLY A 43 -5.94 -7.30 -7.57
C GLY A 43 -7.21 -6.72 -6.98
N LEU A 44 -8.36 -7.36 -7.21
CA LEU A 44 -9.63 -6.97 -6.61
C LEU A 44 -9.60 -7.09 -5.08
N SER A 45 -9.01 -8.17 -4.55
CA SER A 45 -8.78 -8.30 -3.10
C SER A 45 -7.86 -7.22 -2.56
N THR A 46 -6.79 -6.88 -3.30
CA THR A 46 -5.87 -5.79 -2.94
C THR A 46 -6.61 -4.45 -2.92
N ALA A 47 -7.46 -4.17 -3.90
CA ALA A 47 -8.28 -2.96 -3.95
C ALA A 47 -9.27 -2.88 -2.79
N ALA A 48 -10.00 -3.97 -2.51
CA ALA A 48 -10.95 -4.02 -1.39
C ALA A 48 -10.26 -3.78 -0.04
N ILE A 49 -9.10 -4.43 0.19
CA ILE A 49 -8.34 -4.24 1.42
C ILE A 49 -7.73 -2.83 1.47
N GLY A 50 -7.22 -2.31 0.36
CA GLY A 50 -6.73 -0.93 0.28
C GLY A 50 -7.80 0.10 0.61
N PHE A 51 -9.02 -0.10 0.12
CA PHE A 51 -10.16 0.71 0.48
C PHE A 51 -10.43 0.65 1.99
N LEU A 52 -10.55 -0.56 2.58
CA LEU A 52 -10.80 -0.73 4.02
C LEU A 52 -9.72 -0.07 4.89
N VAL A 53 -8.45 -0.27 4.54
CA VAL A 53 -7.30 0.35 5.21
C VAL A 53 -7.38 1.89 5.16
N MET A 54 -7.85 2.46 4.05
CA MET A 54 -8.02 3.90 3.90
C MET A 54 -9.29 4.45 4.57
N SER A 55 -10.35 3.64 4.71
CA SER A 55 -11.59 4.02 5.39
C SER A 55 -11.50 3.92 6.92
N LEU A 56 -10.45 3.30 7.43
CA LEU A 56 -10.14 3.20 8.86
C LEU A 56 -8.89 4.03 9.22
N PRO A 57 -8.83 5.35 8.89
CA PRO A 57 -7.71 6.18 9.25
C PRO A 57 -7.68 6.30 10.78
N TRP A 58 -6.58 5.83 11.37
CA TRP A 58 -6.38 5.92 12.81
C TRP A 58 -5.45 7.10 13.09
N GLU A 59 -6.00 8.20 13.61
CA GLU A 59 -5.24 9.37 14.07
C GLU A 59 -4.64 9.05 15.44
N GLN A 60 -3.31 8.98 15.54
CA GLN A 60 -2.66 8.81 16.84
C GLN A 60 -2.59 10.14 17.62
N GLN A 61 -2.49 11.27 16.93
CA GLN A 61 -2.51 12.65 17.42
C GLN A 61 -2.89 13.58 16.26
N GLU A 62 -3.29 14.83 16.55
CA GLU A 62 -3.56 15.87 15.53
C GLU A 62 -2.44 15.91 14.47
N GLY A 63 -2.74 15.41 13.26
CA GLY A 63 -1.84 15.43 12.11
C GLY A 63 -0.85 14.26 11.96
N VAL A 64 -0.81 13.29 12.89
CA VAL A 64 0.09 12.11 12.80
C VAL A 64 -0.71 10.84 12.46
N PHE A 65 -0.61 10.42 11.20
CA PHE A 65 -1.26 9.21 10.67
C PHE A 65 -0.24 8.07 10.53
N PHE A 66 -0.55 6.90 11.08
CA PHE A 66 0.22 5.68 10.80
C PHE A 66 -0.11 5.15 9.40
N ASP A 67 0.86 5.15 8.49
CA ASP A 67 0.63 4.85 7.08
C ASP A 67 0.82 3.36 6.74
N THR A 68 -0.20 2.57 7.03
CA THR A 68 -0.29 1.15 6.65
C THR A 68 -0.56 0.94 5.15
N ARG A 69 -0.91 1.99 4.40
CA ARG A 69 -1.21 1.94 2.95
C ARG A 69 0.06 1.76 2.14
N SER A 70 1.14 2.40 2.59
CA SER A 70 2.48 2.24 1.99
C SER A 70 2.93 0.78 2.00
N ILE A 71 2.74 0.08 3.13
CA ILE A 71 3.07 -1.34 3.33
C ILE A 71 2.23 -2.22 2.40
N LEU A 72 0.92 -1.98 2.35
CA LEU A 72 0.00 -2.74 1.49
C LEU A 72 0.44 -2.69 0.02
N ILE A 73 0.69 -1.49 -0.51
CA ILE A 73 0.97 -1.32 -1.94
C ILE A 73 2.38 -1.77 -2.31
N SER A 74 3.35 -1.57 -1.41
CA SER A 74 4.72 -2.01 -1.64
C SER A 74 4.82 -3.54 -1.63
N ILE A 75 4.14 -4.21 -0.69
CA ILE A 75 4.06 -5.68 -0.61
C ILE A 75 3.31 -6.23 -1.84
N SER A 76 2.22 -5.58 -2.25
CA SER A 76 1.51 -5.95 -3.49
C SER A 76 2.45 -5.90 -4.70
N GLY A 77 3.24 -4.84 -4.83
CA GLY A 77 4.26 -4.71 -5.89
C GLY A 77 5.31 -5.81 -5.83
N LEU A 78 5.84 -6.06 -4.63
CA LEU A 78 6.91 -7.02 -4.40
C LEU A 78 6.46 -8.47 -4.70
N PHE A 79 5.33 -8.90 -4.16
CA PHE A 79 4.90 -10.31 -4.20
C PHE A 79 3.81 -10.61 -5.22
N PHE A 80 2.82 -9.73 -5.40
CA PHE A 80 1.64 -10.02 -6.22
C PHE A 80 1.85 -9.61 -7.67
N GLY A 81 2.53 -8.47 -7.88
CA GLY A 81 3.07 -8.04 -9.16
C GLY A 81 2.25 -6.98 -9.86
N VAL A 82 2.67 -6.66 -11.09
CA VAL A 82 2.20 -5.48 -11.83
C VAL A 82 0.66 -5.38 -11.86
N VAL A 83 -0.04 -6.44 -12.26
CA VAL A 83 -1.50 -6.41 -12.41
C VAL A 83 -2.23 -6.15 -11.07
N PRO A 84 -2.03 -6.95 -10.00
CA PRO A 84 -2.64 -6.64 -8.71
C PRO A 84 -2.29 -5.26 -8.15
N THR A 85 -1.04 -4.82 -8.32
CA THR A 85 -0.58 -3.53 -7.79
C THR A 85 -1.21 -2.36 -8.52
N ILE A 86 -1.33 -2.42 -9.85
CA ILE A 86 -2.00 -1.35 -10.62
C ILE A 86 -3.47 -1.24 -10.21
N ILE A 87 -4.17 -2.37 -10.05
CA ILE A 87 -5.57 -2.37 -9.59
C ILE A 87 -5.68 -1.72 -8.21
N GLY A 88 -4.77 -2.07 -7.29
CA GLY A 88 -4.70 -1.46 -5.96
C GLY A 88 -4.40 0.04 -6.00
N ILE A 89 -3.41 0.48 -6.80
CA ILE A 89 -3.05 1.89 -6.97
C ILE A 89 -4.26 2.68 -7.48
N ILE A 90 -4.92 2.22 -8.54
CA ILE A 90 -6.07 2.91 -9.12
C ILE A 90 -7.20 3.04 -8.09
N SER A 91 -7.50 1.97 -7.36
CA SER A 91 -8.54 1.99 -6.33
C SER A 91 -8.21 2.97 -5.21
N MET A 92 -6.99 2.91 -4.66
CA MET A 92 -6.58 3.79 -3.57
C MET A 92 -6.42 5.25 -3.99
N LEU A 93 -5.93 5.52 -5.20
CA LEU A 93 -5.87 6.88 -5.75
C LEU A 93 -7.27 7.46 -5.93
N THR A 94 -8.20 6.68 -6.51
CA THR A 94 -9.60 7.08 -6.67
C THR A 94 -10.20 7.44 -5.31
N HIS A 95 -10.06 6.55 -4.33
CA HIS A 95 -10.55 6.84 -2.98
C HIS A 95 -9.89 8.09 -2.38
N ARG A 96 -8.56 8.24 -2.53
CA ARG A 96 -7.83 9.40 -1.98
C ARG A 96 -8.27 10.73 -2.57
N ILE A 97 -8.47 10.78 -3.89
CA ILE A 97 -8.88 11.99 -4.59
C ILE A 97 -10.31 12.35 -4.18
N LEU A 98 -11.20 11.36 -4.09
CA LEU A 98 -12.59 11.57 -3.66
C LEU A 98 -12.71 12.01 -2.20
N SER A 99 -11.85 11.52 -1.30
CA SER A 99 -11.85 11.97 0.10
C SER A 99 -11.45 13.44 0.29
N GLY A 100 -10.76 14.05 -0.68
CA GLY A 100 -10.33 15.45 -0.60
C GLY A 100 -9.37 15.76 0.56
N GLY A 101 -9.19 17.05 0.85
CA GLY A 101 -8.37 17.56 1.97
C GLY A 101 -6.95 18.01 1.62
N ALA A 102 -6.28 18.66 2.58
CA ALA A 102 -4.95 19.26 2.39
C ALA A 102 -3.84 18.23 2.07
N GLY A 103 -4.06 16.95 2.39
CA GLY A 103 -3.10 15.86 2.20
C GLY A 103 -3.32 15.00 0.95
N VAL A 104 -4.13 15.42 -0.02
CA VAL A 104 -4.39 14.63 -1.25
C VAL A 104 -3.11 14.41 -2.04
N TRP A 105 -2.40 15.48 -2.40
CA TRP A 105 -1.17 15.42 -3.18
C TRP A 105 -0.07 14.59 -2.52
N MET A 106 0.05 14.70 -1.19
CA MET A 106 1.00 13.91 -0.41
C MET A 106 0.62 12.43 -0.48
N GLY A 107 -0.65 12.10 -0.21
CA GLY A 107 -1.13 10.72 -0.21
C GLY A 107 -1.04 10.04 -1.57
N THR A 108 -1.37 10.76 -2.66
CA THR A 108 -1.27 10.20 -4.02
C THR A 108 0.18 9.94 -4.42
N THR A 109 1.10 10.85 -4.08
CA THR A 109 2.54 10.68 -4.34
C THR A 109 3.09 9.46 -3.60
N VAL A 110 2.75 9.30 -2.32
CA VAL A 110 3.19 8.14 -1.52
C VAL A 110 2.67 6.83 -2.12
N ILE A 111 1.39 6.74 -2.48
CA ILE A 111 0.81 5.54 -3.10
C ILE A 111 1.59 5.14 -4.36
N VAL A 112 1.87 6.11 -5.24
CA VAL A 112 2.58 5.87 -6.49
C VAL A 112 4.04 5.46 -6.23
N VAL A 113 4.77 6.21 -5.39
CA VAL A 113 6.18 5.95 -5.08
C VAL A 113 6.35 4.56 -4.45
N CYS A 114 5.56 4.23 -3.43
CA CYS A 114 5.64 2.92 -2.77
C CYS A 114 5.28 1.77 -3.72
N GLY A 115 4.27 1.96 -4.57
CA GLY A 115 3.89 0.98 -5.58
C GLY A 115 5.00 0.74 -6.61
N VAL A 116 5.62 1.82 -7.11
CA VAL A 116 6.74 1.75 -8.06
C VAL A 116 7.94 1.05 -7.43
N ILE A 117 8.31 1.39 -6.19
CA ILE A 117 9.42 0.73 -5.47
C ILE A 117 9.16 -0.76 -5.31
N GLY A 118 7.94 -1.15 -4.93
CA GLY A 118 7.54 -2.56 -4.85
C GLY A 118 7.72 -3.30 -6.17
N LEU A 119 7.27 -2.71 -7.28
CA LEU A 119 7.39 -3.30 -8.61
C LEU A 119 8.84 -3.36 -9.11
N LEU A 120 9.62 -2.30 -8.90
CA LEU A 120 11.03 -2.27 -9.27
C LEU A 120 11.82 -3.33 -8.50
N TRP A 121 11.60 -3.44 -7.20
CA TRP A 121 12.28 -4.44 -6.37
C TRP A 121 11.98 -5.86 -6.86
N ARG A 122 10.72 -6.12 -7.23
CA ARG A 122 10.33 -7.39 -7.84
C ARG A 122 11.07 -7.64 -9.15
N GLN A 123 11.21 -6.65 -10.02
CA GLN A 123 11.92 -6.80 -11.29
C GLN A 123 13.40 -7.13 -11.10
N PHE A 124 14.08 -6.48 -10.13
CA PHE A 124 15.45 -6.82 -9.77
C PHE A 124 15.60 -8.23 -9.18
N ARG A 125 14.54 -8.77 -8.57
CA ARG A 125 14.55 -10.09 -7.90
C ARG A 125 13.77 -11.18 -8.66
N LEU A 126 13.37 -10.94 -9.91
CA LEU A 126 12.41 -11.77 -10.67
C LEU A 126 12.74 -13.27 -10.70
N LYS A 127 14.03 -13.65 -10.59
CA LYS A 127 14.51 -15.05 -10.62
C LYS A 127 14.68 -15.72 -9.25
N ARG A 128 14.54 -14.99 -8.13
CA ARG A 128 14.86 -15.49 -6.76
C ARG A 128 13.87 -15.07 -5.67
N LEU A 129 12.63 -14.71 -6.01
CA LEU A 129 11.60 -14.39 -5.01
C LEU A 129 11.40 -15.50 -3.97
N GLU A 130 11.54 -16.77 -4.35
CA GLU A 130 11.41 -17.93 -3.46
C GLU A 130 12.56 -18.06 -2.44
N ARG A 131 13.66 -17.33 -2.63
CA ARG A 131 14.82 -17.30 -1.73
C ARG A 131 15.05 -15.91 -1.12
N ILE A 132 14.01 -15.09 -1.02
CA ILE A 132 14.13 -13.77 -0.40
C ILE A 132 14.51 -13.95 1.07
N SER A 133 15.61 -13.32 1.48
CA SER A 133 16.06 -13.36 2.87
C SER A 133 15.23 -12.38 3.71
N LEU A 134 15.00 -12.69 4.99
CA LEU A 134 14.39 -11.75 5.94
C LEU A 134 15.12 -10.40 5.97
N TRP A 135 16.45 -10.43 5.79
CA TRP A 135 17.26 -9.21 5.71
C TRP A 135 16.91 -8.34 4.51
N GLU A 136 16.60 -8.93 3.37
CA GLU A 136 16.22 -8.19 2.17
C GLU A 136 14.82 -7.62 2.27
N VAL A 137 13.90 -8.33 2.92
CA VAL A 137 12.57 -7.81 3.24
C VAL A 137 12.68 -6.63 4.22
N TYR A 138 13.59 -6.71 5.20
CA TYR A 138 13.87 -5.60 6.12
C TYR A 138 14.44 -4.38 5.37
N LEU A 139 15.43 -4.59 4.50
CA LEU A 139 16.02 -3.51 3.68
C LEU A 139 14.98 -2.90 2.73
N PHE A 140 14.15 -3.73 2.10
CA PHE A 140 13.04 -3.28 1.27
C PHE A 140 12.08 -2.38 2.07
N GLY A 141 11.68 -2.83 3.26
CA GLY A 141 10.86 -2.04 4.17
C GLY A 141 11.49 -0.70 4.49
N LEU A 142 12.79 -0.68 4.83
CA LEU A 142 13.54 0.54 5.11
C LEU A 142 13.51 1.50 3.91
N VAL A 143 13.78 1.01 2.70
CA VAL A 143 13.76 1.82 1.47
C VAL A 143 12.38 2.43 1.22
N VAL A 144 11.30 1.65 1.40
CA VAL A 144 9.92 2.14 1.23
C VAL A 144 9.62 3.25 2.25
N HIS A 145 10.02 3.09 3.51
CA HIS A 145 9.78 4.10 4.55
C HIS A 145 10.61 5.37 4.34
N LEU A 146 11.87 5.24 3.91
CA LEU A 146 12.70 6.38 3.54
C LEU A 146 12.11 7.13 2.34
N ALA A 147 11.66 6.41 1.31
CA ALA A 147 11.03 7.01 0.14
C ALA A 147 9.72 7.73 0.50
N MET A 148 8.92 7.15 1.40
CA MET A 148 7.73 7.81 1.94
C MET A 148 8.09 9.09 2.70
N PHE A 149 9.12 9.07 3.55
CA PHE A 149 9.59 10.26 4.26
C PHE A 149 10.06 11.35 3.30
N CYS A 150 10.84 10.99 2.27
CA CYS A 150 11.26 11.91 1.22
C CYS A 150 10.06 12.47 0.43
N ALA A 151 9.08 11.64 0.07
CA ALA A 151 7.87 12.08 -0.63
C ALA A 151 7.04 13.04 0.22
N HIS A 152 6.96 12.79 1.53
CA HIS A 152 6.31 13.67 2.47
C HIS A 152 7.00 15.03 2.52
N LEU A 153 8.32 15.07 2.72
CA LEU A 153 9.10 16.31 2.74
C LEU A 153 9.01 17.08 1.43
N PHE A 154 9.11 16.38 0.30
CA PHE A 154 8.99 17.01 -1.02
C PHE A 154 7.60 17.66 -1.18
N CYS A 155 6.54 16.95 -0.82
CA CYS A 155 5.19 17.47 -0.95
C CYS A 155 4.90 18.62 0.02
N THR A 156 5.45 18.62 1.24
CA THR A 156 5.26 19.74 2.18
C THR A 156 5.98 21.00 1.72
N GLN A 157 7.16 20.90 1.11
CA GLN A 157 7.83 22.05 0.50
C GLN A 157 7.07 22.60 -0.72
N VAL A 158 6.51 21.72 -1.56
CA VAL A 158 5.81 22.10 -2.79
C VAL A 158 4.39 22.63 -2.52
N CYS A 159 3.64 22.02 -1.60
CA CYS A 159 2.26 22.41 -1.27
C CYS A 159 2.16 23.39 -0.11
N GLY A 160 3.15 23.46 0.78
CA GLY A 160 3.22 24.44 1.88
C GLY A 160 3.41 25.88 1.40
N ASN A 161 3.71 26.08 0.11
CA ASN A 161 3.81 27.40 -0.52
C ASN A 161 2.51 27.85 -1.22
N LYS A 162 1.37 27.18 -0.99
CA LYS A 162 0.07 27.66 -1.47
C LYS A 162 -0.61 28.49 -0.38
N PRO A 163 -1.00 29.76 -0.65
CA PRO A 163 -1.76 30.54 0.31
C PRO A 163 -3.07 29.82 0.66
N LYS A 164 -3.42 29.80 1.95
CA LYS A 164 -4.73 29.30 2.42
C LYS A 164 -5.83 30.04 1.64
N PRO A 165 -6.83 29.36 1.07
CA PRO A 165 -7.99 30.06 0.55
C PRO A 165 -8.65 30.83 1.71
N ALA A 166 -8.83 32.13 1.49
CA ALA A 166 -9.54 33.04 2.40
C ALA A 166 -11.02 32.66 2.51
#